data_AF-A0A7S0Z6C7-F1
#
_entry.id   AF-A0A7S0Z6C7-F1
#
_cell.length_a   1.000
_cell.length_b   1.000
_cell.length_c   1.000
_cell.angle_alpha   90.00
_cell.angle_beta   90.00
_cell.angle_gamma   90.00
#
_symmetry.space_group_name_H-M   'P 1'
#
loop_
_entity.id
_entity.type
_entity.pdbx_description
1 polymer ?
#
loop_
_entity_poly.entity_id
_entity_poly.type
_entity_poly.pdbx_seq_one_letter_code
_entity_poly.pdbx_strand_id
1 'polypeptide(L)'
;GSKHGNTAPIVMAKGGGQQAGTSTSAASSYHVLDIFALPDGTAKLDVAERRKIITKMTRSAGPEGFKENANAHASPISLAEEATVCFVFFWVMGGPFIALFLALYAAAFWPLTHTLGLLAFFALMAFHPLPNCTRALAESWFAQATYKYFSYRFVWADDVTDQIEALPVFIGAGAPHGVMPFSNILSISAINTFAFHSLPPPEGEGKAGVEGKYEGRDFKGAAASAVFRTPGLRYFTLAGCIDVSAREVTKAVSKGLSVGIVVDGIAGIFRSNRGDEEVVAIRHRKGLAKLALRTGTPLVAAYSVGNTEVFTAGVDPRGGGGWVHMGG
;
A
#
# COMPACT_ATOMS: atom_id res chain seq x y z
N GLY A 1 -62.45 -13.74 4.94
CA GLY A 1 -61.76 -15.04 4.81
C GLY A 1 -60.29 -14.77 4.63
N SER A 2 -59.48 -15.02 5.66
CA SER A 2 -58.50 -16.13 5.77
C SER A 2 -57.12 -15.77 5.20
N LYS A 3 -55.98 -16.08 5.82
CA LYS A 3 -55.54 -16.41 7.18
C LYS A 3 -54.01 -16.57 7.03
N HIS A 4 -53.24 -16.04 7.99
CA HIS A 4 -51.83 -16.39 8.30
C HIS A 4 -50.77 -16.03 7.23
N GLY A 5 -49.53 -15.68 7.57
CA GLY A 5 -48.78 -15.97 8.80
C GLY A 5 -47.83 -14.86 9.22
N ASN A 6 -47.71 -14.78 10.53
CA ASN A 6 -46.80 -14.00 11.35
C ASN A 6 -45.43 -14.70 11.34
N THR A 7 -44.34 -14.02 11.00
CA THR A 7 -42.98 -14.50 11.30
C THR A 7 -42.23 -13.43 12.08
N ALA A 8 -42.14 -13.68 13.37
CA ALA A 8 -41.33 -13.03 14.38
C ALA A 8 -39.82 -13.11 14.03
N PRO A 9 -38.96 -12.27 14.65
CA PRO A 9 -37.54 -12.21 14.34
C PRO A 9 -36.82 -13.49 14.76
N ILE A 10 -35.95 -13.99 13.87
CA ILE A 10 -35.04 -15.10 14.17
C ILE A 10 -33.98 -14.58 15.15
N VAL A 11 -34.22 -14.86 16.43
CA VAL A 11 -33.20 -14.91 17.47
C VAL A 11 -32.28 -16.09 17.12
N MET A 12 -31.11 -15.80 16.57
CA MET A 12 -30.07 -16.82 16.41
C MET A 12 -29.46 -17.12 17.78
N ALA A 13 -29.61 -18.38 18.17
CA ALA A 13 -29.15 -18.98 19.40
C ALA A 13 -27.65 -18.77 19.67
N LYS A 14 -27.33 -18.67 20.96
CA LYS A 14 -25.99 -18.92 21.52
C LYS A 14 -25.57 -20.35 21.16
N GLY A 15 -24.96 -20.52 19.99
CA GLY A 15 -24.26 -21.74 19.59
C GLY A 15 -22.84 -21.70 20.12
N GLY A 16 -22.55 -22.57 21.09
CA GLY A 16 -21.20 -22.87 21.56
C GLY A 16 -20.36 -23.44 20.42
N GLY A 17 -19.66 -22.57 19.70
CA GLY A 17 -18.49 -22.94 18.93
C GLY A 17 -17.27 -22.73 19.82
N GLN A 18 -16.50 -23.79 20.06
CA GLN A 18 -15.16 -23.71 20.61
C GLN A 18 -14.42 -22.55 19.94
N GLN A 19 -14.13 -21.50 20.73
CA GLN A 19 -13.09 -20.55 20.37
C GLN A 19 -11.82 -21.38 20.17
N ALA A 20 -11.33 -21.43 18.93
CA ALA A 20 -9.97 -21.84 18.68
C ALA A 20 -9.09 -20.86 19.46
N GLY A 21 -8.64 -21.30 20.63
CA GLY A 21 -7.76 -20.56 21.51
C GLY A 21 -6.42 -20.39 20.83
N THR A 22 -6.25 -19.28 20.11
CA THR A 22 -4.96 -18.62 20.06
C THR A 22 -4.94 -17.69 21.24
N SER A 23 -4.30 -18.10 22.33
CA SER A 23 -3.82 -17.14 23.32
C SER A 23 -2.83 -16.23 22.57
N THR A 24 -3.30 -15.10 22.05
CA THR A 24 -2.43 -14.00 21.67
C THR A 24 -1.78 -13.55 22.97
N SER A 25 -0.61 -14.08 23.29
CA SER A 25 0.24 -13.46 24.30
C SER A 25 0.36 -12.00 23.91
N ALA A 26 0.03 -11.09 24.83
CA ALA A 26 0.25 -9.68 24.59
C ALA A 26 1.71 -9.47 24.19
N ALA A 27 1.95 -8.63 23.18
CA ALA A 27 3.30 -8.31 22.74
C ALA A 27 4.15 -7.81 23.90
N SER A 28 5.43 -8.18 23.91
CA SER A 28 6.39 -7.78 24.93
C SER A 28 6.95 -6.38 24.71
N SER A 29 6.99 -5.93 23.45
CA SER A 29 7.41 -4.58 23.09
C SER A 29 6.73 -4.08 21.82
N TYR A 30 6.67 -2.76 21.69
CA TYR A 30 6.22 -2.09 20.48
C TYR A 30 7.28 -1.09 20.02
N HIS A 31 7.42 -0.97 18.71
CA HIS A 31 8.45 -0.16 18.08
C HIS A 31 7.82 0.75 17.03
N VAL A 32 8.34 1.96 16.89
CA VAL A 32 7.94 2.91 15.87
C VAL A 32 9.16 3.56 15.23
N LEU A 33 9.13 3.66 13.90
CA LEU A 33 10.09 4.41 13.10
C LEU A 33 9.35 5.48 12.30
N ASP A 34 9.63 6.74 12.61
CA ASP A 34 9.12 7.90 11.91
C ASP A 34 9.93 8.13 10.62
N ILE A 35 9.48 7.56 9.50
CA ILE A 35 10.20 7.61 8.22
C ILE A 35 10.39 9.06 7.75
N PHE A 36 9.38 9.90 7.95
CA PHE A 36 9.44 11.32 7.62
C PHE A 36 10.48 12.10 8.43
N ALA A 37 10.85 11.62 9.62
CA ALA A 37 11.79 12.28 10.52
C ALA A 37 13.24 11.84 10.28
N LEU A 38 13.49 10.86 9.41
CA LEU A 38 14.84 10.45 9.04
C LEU A 38 15.61 11.64 8.41
N PRO A 39 16.91 11.79 8.69
CA PRO A 39 17.74 12.83 8.08
C PRO A 39 17.71 12.78 6.56
N ASP A 40 17.76 13.95 5.92
CA ASP A 40 17.81 14.04 4.47
C ASP A 40 19.04 13.27 3.94
N GLY A 41 18.85 12.53 2.85
CA GLY A 41 19.90 11.69 2.26
C GLY A 41 20.09 10.32 2.93
N THR A 42 19.38 10.00 4.03
CA THR A 42 19.44 8.66 4.67
C THR A 42 19.18 7.53 3.65
N ALA A 43 18.28 7.75 2.69
CA ALA A 43 17.97 6.82 1.63
C ALA A 43 19.14 6.51 0.67
N LYS A 44 20.19 7.34 0.65
CA LYS A 44 21.37 7.20 -0.21
C LYS A 44 22.60 6.63 0.50
N LEU A 45 22.56 6.56 1.83
CA LEU A 45 23.66 6.03 2.64
C LEU A 45 23.89 4.55 2.34
N ASP A 46 25.08 4.05 2.67
CA ASP A 46 25.26 2.61 2.66
C ASP A 46 24.33 1.93 3.68
N VAL A 47 24.17 0.62 3.52
CA VAL A 47 23.23 -0.14 4.33
C VAL A 47 23.61 -0.12 5.82
N ALA A 48 24.90 -0.26 6.15
CA ALA A 48 25.34 -0.33 7.54
C ALA A 48 25.14 1.00 8.26
N GLU A 49 25.46 2.12 7.61
CA GLU A 49 25.19 3.47 8.11
C GLU A 49 23.69 3.72 8.28
N ARG A 50 22.89 3.33 7.28
CA ARG A 50 21.44 3.46 7.35
C ARG A 50 20.84 2.67 8.49
N ARG A 51 21.30 1.43 8.72
CA ARG A 51 20.86 0.59 9.85
C ARG A 51 21.19 1.26 11.18
N LYS A 52 22.38 1.84 11.35
CA LYS A 52 22.74 2.58 12.56
C LYS A 52 21.78 3.74 12.82
N ILE A 53 21.41 4.51 11.79
CA ILE A 53 20.46 5.62 11.93
C ILE A 53 19.07 5.09 12.29
N ILE A 54 18.57 4.08 11.57
CA ILE A 54 17.25 3.48 11.81
C ILE A 54 17.16 2.94 13.24
N THR A 55 18.13 2.15 13.69
CA THR A 55 18.16 1.61 15.05
C THR A 55 18.19 2.74 16.08
N LYS A 56 18.99 3.79 15.87
CA LYS A 56 19.07 4.95 16.77
C LYS A 56 17.75 5.74 16.83
N MET A 57 17.02 5.83 15.72
CA MET A 57 15.78 6.61 15.62
C MET A 57 14.52 5.81 15.92
N THR A 58 14.62 4.49 16.02
CA THR A 58 13.51 3.63 16.43
C THR A 58 13.18 3.89 17.90
N ARG A 59 11.93 4.29 18.16
CA ARG A 59 11.41 4.47 19.52
C ARG A 59 10.71 3.19 19.95
N SER A 60 10.87 2.81 21.21
CA SER A 60 10.31 1.57 21.74
C SER A 60 9.47 1.83 22.99
N ALA A 61 8.46 1.01 23.22
CA ALA A 61 7.64 0.98 24.42
C ALA A 61 7.52 -0.46 24.93
N GLY A 62 7.23 -0.63 26.22
CA GLY A 62 7.02 -1.93 26.84
C GLY A 62 5.67 -2.57 26.44
N PRO A 63 5.25 -3.63 27.14
CA PRO A 63 4.01 -4.36 26.85
C PRO A 63 2.74 -3.50 26.92
N GLU A 64 2.77 -2.42 27.71
CA GLU A 64 1.70 -1.42 27.81
C GLU A 64 1.53 -0.57 26.54
N GLY A 65 2.49 -0.63 25.62
CA GLY A 65 2.50 0.15 24.39
C GLY A 65 2.81 1.62 24.60
N PHE A 66 2.66 2.40 23.53
CA PHE A 66 2.83 3.84 23.60
C PHE A 66 1.63 4.48 24.30
N LYS A 67 1.88 5.57 25.04
CA LYS A 67 0.80 6.41 25.58
C LYS A 67 -0.12 6.87 24.45
N GLU A 68 -1.40 7.04 24.76
CA GLU A 68 -2.37 7.59 23.82
C GLU A 68 -1.85 8.88 23.18
N ASN A 69 -1.98 8.99 21.86
CA ASN A 69 -1.51 10.12 21.05
C ASN A 69 0.01 10.39 21.08
N ALA A 70 0.84 9.54 21.70
CA ALA A 70 2.30 9.73 21.72
C ALA A 70 2.94 9.75 20.32
N ASN A 71 2.26 9.17 19.33
CA ASN A 71 2.69 9.11 17.93
C ASN A 71 1.79 9.94 17.00
N ALA A 72 0.84 10.71 17.53
CA ALA A 72 -0.14 11.48 16.75
C ALA A 72 0.36 12.89 16.39
N HIS A 73 1.64 13.02 16.02
CA HIS A 73 2.22 14.29 15.56
C HIS A 73 2.32 14.31 14.04
N ALA A 74 2.15 15.47 13.41
CA ALA A 74 2.40 15.64 11.98
C ALA A 74 3.89 15.92 11.73
N SER A 75 4.39 15.54 10.55
CA SER A 75 5.71 15.97 10.09
C SER A 75 5.73 17.48 9.89
N PRO A 76 6.79 18.19 10.29
CA PRO A 76 7.05 19.50 9.70
C PRO A 76 7.27 19.32 8.19
N ILE A 77 6.59 20.11 7.38
CA ILE A 77 6.71 20.11 5.93
C ILE A 77 6.77 21.56 5.43
N SER A 78 7.65 21.83 4.47
CA SER A 78 7.70 23.14 3.83
C SER A 78 6.59 23.28 2.79
N LEU A 79 6.16 24.53 2.54
CA LEU A 79 5.16 24.83 1.51
C LEU A 79 5.57 24.30 0.12
N ALA A 80 6.87 24.31 -0.20
CA ALA A 80 7.38 23.81 -1.47
C ALA A 80 7.28 22.28 -1.59
N GLU A 81 7.60 21.54 -0.52
CA GLU A 81 7.42 20.09 -0.47
C GLU A 81 5.94 19.73 -0.61
N GLU A 82 5.08 20.37 0.17
CA GLU A 82 3.63 20.15 0.16
C GLU A 82 3.03 20.44 -1.23
N ALA A 83 3.30 21.62 -1.80
CA ALA A 83 2.81 21.99 -3.11
C ALA A 83 3.28 21.02 -4.21
N THR A 84 4.51 20.52 -4.11
CA THR A 84 5.04 19.56 -5.09
C THR A 84 4.36 18.21 -4.97
N VAL A 85 4.17 17.70 -3.76
CA VAL A 85 3.43 16.46 -3.52
C VAL A 85 1.99 16.61 -4.04
N CYS A 86 1.27 17.65 -3.62
CA CYS A 86 -0.08 17.94 -4.10
C CYS A 86 -0.16 18.03 -5.62
N PHE A 87 0.77 18.71 -6.28
CA PHE A 87 0.82 18.81 -7.74
C PHE A 87 1.02 17.44 -8.42
N VAL A 88 1.96 16.63 -7.94
CA VAL A 88 2.20 15.29 -8.49
C VAL A 88 0.97 14.40 -8.29
N PHE A 89 0.40 14.37 -7.09
CA PHE A 89 -0.80 13.56 -6.82
C PHE A 89 -2.01 14.05 -7.62
N PHE A 90 -2.18 15.36 -7.81
CA PHE A 90 -3.19 15.92 -8.70
C PHE A 90 -3.06 15.37 -10.12
N TRP A 91 -1.85 15.31 -10.68
CA TRP A 91 -1.67 14.73 -12.02
C TRP A 91 -1.83 13.23 -12.07
N VAL A 92 -1.25 12.50 -11.12
CA VAL A 92 -1.28 11.03 -11.11
C VAL A 92 -2.70 10.52 -10.85
N MET A 93 -3.45 11.15 -9.95
CA MET A 93 -4.81 10.72 -9.59
C MET A 93 -5.92 11.47 -10.32
N GLY A 94 -5.73 12.75 -10.61
CA GLY A 94 -6.66 13.57 -11.38
C GLY A 94 -6.54 13.33 -12.88
N GLY A 95 -5.37 12.89 -13.37
CA GLY A 95 -5.12 12.59 -14.78
C GLY A 95 -6.19 11.74 -15.47
N PRO A 96 -6.65 10.61 -14.89
CA PRO A 96 -7.75 9.82 -15.45
C PRO A 96 -9.05 10.62 -15.64
N PHE A 97 -9.41 11.47 -14.67
CA PHE A 97 -10.63 12.29 -14.73
C PHE A 97 -10.48 13.43 -15.71
N ILE A 98 -9.34 14.13 -15.70
CA ILE A 98 -9.01 15.16 -16.70
C ILE A 98 -9.09 14.57 -18.10
N ALA A 99 -8.50 13.39 -18.30
CA ALA A 99 -8.54 12.70 -19.59
C ALA A 99 -9.97 12.37 -20.03
N LEU A 100 -10.78 11.81 -19.12
CA LEU A 100 -12.17 11.48 -19.40
C LEU A 100 -13.00 12.73 -19.75
N PHE A 101 -12.99 13.75 -18.89
CA PHE A 101 -13.82 14.94 -19.09
C PHE A 101 -13.37 15.76 -20.28
N LEU A 102 -12.05 15.88 -20.52
CA LEU A 102 -11.54 16.59 -21.69
C LEU A 102 -11.86 15.84 -22.98
N ALA A 103 -11.81 14.50 -22.99
CA ALA A 103 -12.22 13.70 -24.14
C ALA A 103 -13.72 13.85 -24.45
N LEU A 104 -14.57 13.84 -23.41
CA LEU A 104 -16.01 14.08 -23.57
C LEU A 104 -16.30 15.50 -24.09
N TYR A 105 -15.63 16.51 -23.53
CA TYR A 105 -15.75 17.89 -23.98
C TYR A 105 -15.30 18.05 -25.44
N ALA A 106 -14.14 17.52 -25.81
CA ALA A 106 -13.64 17.56 -27.18
C ALA A 106 -14.60 16.85 -28.15
N ALA A 107 -15.14 15.68 -27.77
CA ALA A 107 -16.11 14.97 -28.60
C ALA A 107 -17.40 15.77 -28.85
N ALA A 108 -17.83 16.60 -27.88
CA ALA A 108 -19.03 17.41 -28.00
C ALA A 108 -18.82 18.72 -28.79
N PHE A 109 -17.64 19.35 -28.65
CA PHE A 109 -17.46 20.74 -29.09
C PHE A 109 -16.31 20.96 -30.08
N TRP A 110 -15.41 19.99 -30.28
CA TRP A 110 -14.25 20.16 -31.14
C TRP A 110 -14.39 19.44 -32.49
N PRO A 111 -13.71 19.92 -33.54
CA PRO A 111 -13.59 19.17 -34.80
C PRO A 111 -12.98 17.79 -34.55
N LEU A 112 -13.44 16.79 -35.31
CA LEU A 112 -13.00 15.39 -35.16
C LEU A 112 -11.47 15.23 -35.14
N THR A 113 -10.74 16.03 -35.92
CA THR A 113 -9.27 15.99 -35.97
C THR A 113 -8.62 16.31 -34.62
N HIS A 114 -9.14 17.30 -33.88
CA HIS A 114 -8.63 17.67 -32.56
C HIS A 114 -9.00 16.62 -31.52
N THR A 115 -10.22 16.08 -31.59
CA THR A 115 -10.67 14.99 -30.71
C THR A 115 -9.81 13.74 -30.90
N LEU A 116 -9.53 13.34 -32.15
CA LEU A 116 -8.63 12.22 -32.44
C LEU A 116 -7.20 12.51 -31.98
N GLY A 117 -6.70 13.74 -32.15
CA GLY A 117 -5.39 14.16 -31.63
C GLY A 117 -5.30 14.05 -30.11
N LEU A 118 -6.34 14.48 -29.39
CA LEU A 118 -6.42 14.36 -27.94
C LEU A 118 -6.47 12.89 -27.47
N LEU A 119 -7.28 12.06 -28.13
CA LEU A 119 -7.34 10.63 -27.82
C LEU A 119 -5.99 9.94 -28.09
N ALA A 120 -5.31 10.31 -29.19
CA ALA A 120 -3.97 9.81 -29.48
C ALA A 120 -2.95 10.26 -28.42
N PHE A 121 -3.04 11.49 -27.93
CA PHE A 121 -2.22 11.98 -26.82
C PHE A 121 -2.45 11.17 -25.53
N PHE A 122 -3.70 10.91 -25.15
CA PHE A 122 -3.98 10.09 -23.96
C PHE A 122 -3.58 8.62 -24.16
N ALA A 123 -3.71 8.08 -25.38
CA ALA A 123 -3.18 6.76 -25.70
C ALA A 123 -1.65 6.73 -25.55
N LEU A 124 -0.93 7.76 -26.03
CA LEU A 124 0.51 7.87 -25.80
C LEU A 124 0.83 7.94 -24.30
N MET A 125 0.08 8.73 -23.54
CA MET A 125 0.16 8.81 -22.07
C MET A 125 -0.30 7.53 -21.35
N ALA A 126 -0.94 6.58 -22.01
CA ALA A 126 -1.26 5.26 -21.47
C ALA A 126 -0.18 4.21 -21.79
N PHE A 127 0.46 4.32 -22.96
CA PHE A 127 1.26 3.24 -23.54
C PHE A 127 2.74 3.56 -23.79
N HIS A 128 3.21 4.80 -23.58
CA HIS A 128 4.64 5.10 -23.75
C HIS A 128 5.49 4.22 -22.80
N PRO A 129 6.74 3.89 -23.12
CA PRO A 129 7.60 3.18 -22.19
C PRO A 129 7.86 4.03 -20.94
N LEU A 130 7.70 3.45 -19.75
CA LEU A 130 8.13 4.08 -18.49
C LEU A 130 9.60 3.75 -18.23
N PRO A 131 10.41 4.69 -17.73
CA PRO A 131 11.76 4.40 -17.30
C PRO A 131 11.74 3.50 -16.06
N ASN A 132 12.77 2.66 -15.90
CA ASN A 132 12.99 1.97 -14.64
C ASN A 132 13.73 2.89 -13.67
N CYS A 133 12.98 3.68 -12.90
CA CYS A 133 13.52 4.63 -11.94
C CYS A 133 13.13 4.32 -10.49
N THR A 134 12.70 3.10 -10.18
CA THR A 134 12.21 2.73 -8.84
C THR A 134 13.17 3.13 -7.72
N ARG A 135 14.45 2.78 -7.86
CA ARG A 135 15.47 3.14 -6.88
C ARG A 135 15.70 4.65 -6.81
N ALA A 136 15.89 5.30 -7.96
CA ALA A 136 16.10 6.74 -8.03
C ALA A 136 14.93 7.53 -7.43
N LEU A 137 13.69 7.05 -7.62
CA LEU A 137 12.49 7.61 -7.02
C LEU A 137 12.50 7.42 -5.51
N ALA A 138 12.78 6.21 -5.01
CA ALA A 138 12.83 5.93 -3.57
C ALA A 138 13.93 6.72 -2.83
N GLU A 139 15.04 7.02 -3.49
CA GLU A 139 16.17 7.80 -2.96
C GLU A 139 16.03 9.31 -3.22
N SER A 140 14.96 9.75 -3.89
CA SER A 140 14.77 11.15 -4.25
C SER A 140 14.30 11.99 -3.06
N TRP A 141 14.55 13.29 -3.14
CA TRP A 141 13.93 14.26 -2.22
C TRP A 141 12.39 14.18 -2.26
N PHE A 142 11.80 13.82 -3.41
CA PHE A 142 10.36 13.73 -3.58
C PHE A 142 9.75 12.60 -2.74
N ALA A 143 10.44 11.46 -2.65
CA ALA A 143 10.03 10.37 -1.76
C ALA A 143 10.02 10.85 -0.30
N GLN A 144 11.06 11.57 0.13
CA GLN A 144 11.10 12.13 1.48
C GLN A 144 9.98 13.15 1.71
N ALA A 145 9.74 14.07 0.78
CA ALA A 145 8.63 15.02 0.83
C ALA A 145 7.28 14.31 0.93
N THR A 146 7.11 13.19 0.22
CA THR A 146 5.90 12.37 0.27
C THR A 146 5.73 11.70 1.63
N TYR A 147 6.80 11.15 2.23
CA TYR A 147 6.72 10.61 3.59
C TYR A 147 6.36 11.70 4.62
N LYS A 148 6.92 12.91 4.48
CA LYS A 148 6.56 14.07 5.31
C LYS A 148 5.08 14.43 5.15
N TYR A 149 4.59 14.54 3.92
CA TYR A 149 3.20 14.89 3.63
C TYR A 149 2.21 13.94 4.32
N PHE A 150 2.47 12.63 4.27
CA PHE A 150 1.62 11.63 4.91
C PHE A 150 2.00 11.31 6.36
N SER A 151 3.01 11.97 6.93
CA SER A 151 3.59 11.64 8.25
C SER A 151 3.81 10.11 8.40
N TYR A 152 4.41 9.51 7.38
CA TYR A 152 4.47 8.06 7.20
C TYR A 152 5.38 7.36 8.23
N ARG A 153 4.91 6.24 8.80
CA ARG A 153 5.59 5.51 9.88
C ARG A 153 5.55 4.01 9.66
N PHE A 154 6.55 3.32 10.19
CA PHE A 154 6.45 1.89 10.48
C PHE A 154 6.20 1.67 11.96
N VAL A 155 5.29 0.75 12.26
CA VAL A 155 4.99 0.28 13.61
C VAL A 155 5.03 -1.24 13.58
N TRP A 156 5.70 -1.84 14.55
CA TRP A 156 5.75 -3.28 14.70
C TRP A 156 5.80 -3.67 16.18
N ALA A 157 5.48 -4.93 16.45
CA ALA A 157 5.58 -5.52 17.77
C ALA A 157 6.74 -6.50 17.80
N ASP A 158 7.37 -6.64 18.96
CA ASP A 158 8.38 -7.65 19.25
C ASP A 158 9.49 -7.72 18.19
N ASP A 159 9.96 -8.93 17.89
CA ASP A 159 11.01 -9.26 16.94
C ASP A 159 10.49 -9.52 15.52
N VAL A 160 9.28 -9.03 15.17
CA VAL A 160 8.68 -9.27 13.85
C VAL A 160 9.60 -8.83 12.70
N THR A 161 10.36 -7.76 12.88
CA THR A 161 11.33 -7.31 11.87
C THR A 161 12.45 -8.33 11.66
N ASP A 162 12.94 -8.96 12.71
CA ASP A 162 14.02 -9.95 12.67
C ASP A 162 13.50 -11.25 12.05
N GLN A 163 12.26 -11.64 12.40
CA GLN A 163 11.56 -12.76 11.77
C GLN A 163 11.40 -12.54 10.27
N ILE A 164 11.01 -11.34 9.84
CA ILE A 164 10.88 -11.00 8.41
C ILE A 164 12.25 -10.98 7.74
N GLU A 165 13.30 -10.42 8.37
CA GLU A 165 14.68 -10.42 7.83
C GLU A 165 15.22 -11.83 7.56
N ALA A 166 14.85 -12.79 8.40
CA ALA A 166 15.24 -14.18 8.24
C ALA A 166 14.55 -14.88 7.05
N LEU A 167 13.49 -14.28 6.49
CA LEU A 167 12.81 -14.82 5.32
C LEU A 167 13.57 -14.48 4.04
N PRO A 168 13.80 -15.44 3.14
CA PRO A 168 14.39 -15.16 1.84
C PRO A 168 13.41 -14.42 0.92
N VAL A 169 12.11 -14.72 1.04
CA VAL A 169 11.02 -14.13 0.26
C VAL A 169 9.71 -14.25 1.04
N PHE A 170 8.85 -13.25 0.94
CA PHE A 170 7.53 -13.27 1.58
C PHE A 170 6.46 -12.57 0.73
N ILE A 171 5.20 -12.84 1.06
CA ILE A 171 4.06 -12.10 0.52
C ILE A 171 3.45 -11.25 1.63
N GLY A 172 3.55 -9.94 1.50
CA GLY A 172 2.92 -8.97 2.39
C GLY A 172 1.42 -8.87 2.14
N ALA A 173 0.62 -9.04 3.18
CA ALA A 173 -0.83 -8.99 3.16
C ALA A 173 -1.30 -7.69 3.84
N GLY A 174 -1.38 -6.61 3.06
CA GLY A 174 -1.74 -5.27 3.55
C GLY A 174 -3.25 -5.00 3.48
N ALA A 175 -3.79 -4.33 4.48
CA ALA A 175 -5.17 -3.81 4.51
C ALA A 175 -5.30 -2.68 5.56
N PRO A 176 -6.35 -1.86 5.52
CA PRO A 176 -7.38 -1.76 4.48
C PRO A 176 -6.90 -1.03 3.21
N HIS A 177 -7.66 -1.21 2.11
CA HIS A 177 -7.40 -0.51 0.86
C HIS A 177 -7.77 0.98 0.93
N GLY A 178 -8.84 1.35 1.63
CA GLY A 178 -9.47 2.67 1.48
C GLY A 178 -9.87 2.94 0.02
N VAL A 179 -10.21 4.18 -0.35
CA VAL A 179 -10.37 4.54 -1.78
C VAL A 179 -9.04 4.38 -2.51
N MET A 180 -7.96 4.82 -1.87
CA MET A 180 -6.59 4.70 -2.35
C MET A 180 -5.69 4.17 -1.23
N PRO A 181 -4.92 3.10 -1.48
CA PRO A 181 -4.11 2.46 -0.45
C PRO A 181 -2.74 3.16 -0.35
N PHE A 182 -2.73 4.45 0.00
CA PHE A 182 -1.48 5.23 0.00
C PHE A 182 -0.42 4.63 0.89
N SER A 183 -0.78 4.17 2.09
CA SER A 183 0.15 3.50 2.99
C SER A 183 0.85 2.32 2.28
N ASN A 184 0.11 1.51 1.52
CA ASN A 184 0.67 0.36 0.81
C ASN A 184 1.48 0.75 -0.43
N ILE A 185 1.18 1.87 -1.08
CA ILE A 185 1.98 2.39 -2.20
C ILE A 185 3.32 2.93 -1.66
N LEU A 186 3.28 3.71 -0.58
CA LEU A 186 4.46 4.28 0.08
C LEU A 186 5.33 3.21 0.71
N SER A 187 4.73 2.12 1.21
CA SER A 187 5.47 1.00 1.79
C SER A 187 6.41 0.34 0.78
N ILE A 188 6.14 0.41 -0.54
CA ILE A 188 7.01 -0.22 -1.54
C ILE A 188 8.41 0.41 -1.49
N SER A 189 8.47 1.74 -1.65
CA SER A 189 9.73 2.47 -1.56
C SER A 189 10.30 2.41 -0.15
N ALA A 190 9.47 2.51 0.88
CA ALA A 190 9.94 2.52 2.27
C ALA A 190 10.53 1.16 2.68
N ILE A 191 9.95 0.04 2.25
CA ILE A 191 10.49 -1.30 2.52
C ILE A 191 11.82 -1.49 1.79
N ASN A 192 11.88 -1.15 0.51
CA ASN A 192 13.11 -1.27 -0.29
C ASN A 192 14.25 -0.39 0.24
N THR A 193 13.92 0.70 0.94
CA THR A 193 14.89 1.71 1.36
C THR A 193 15.26 1.59 2.84
N PHE A 194 14.29 1.35 3.70
CA PHE A 194 14.43 1.46 5.16
C PHE A 194 14.03 0.20 5.91
N ALA A 195 13.33 -0.74 5.28
CA ALA A 195 13.03 -1.99 5.98
C ALA A 195 14.23 -2.93 5.95
N PHE A 196 14.40 -3.52 7.11
CA PHE A 196 15.31 -4.56 7.53
C PHE A 196 15.51 -5.68 6.47
N HIS A 197 14.44 -6.23 5.86
CA HIS A 197 14.54 -7.28 4.82
C HIS A 197 15.34 -6.89 3.57
N SER A 198 15.37 -5.61 3.21
CA SER A 198 16.09 -5.11 2.03
C SER A 198 17.57 -4.85 2.32
N LEU A 199 17.99 -4.96 3.58
CA LEU A 199 19.36 -4.80 4.05
C LEU A 199 20.05 -6.17 4.15
N PRO A 200 21.33 -6.35 3.73
CA PRO A 200 22.11 -7.56 3.94
C PRO A 200 21.86 -8.25 5.29
N PRO A 201 21.86 -9.59 5.32
CA PRO A 201 22.09 -10.28 6.59
C PRO A 201 23.43 -9.78 7.18
N PRO A 202 23.58 -9.79 8.51
CA PRO A 202 24.87 -9.55 9.16
C PRO A 202 25.98 -10.40 8.54
N GLU A 203 27.22 -9.88 8.56
CA GLU A 203 28.39 -10.53 7.96
C GLU A 203 28.47 -12.02 8.34
N GLY A 204 28.45 -12.92 7.34
CA GLY A 204 28.65 -14.35 7.53
C GLY A 204 27.56 -15.28 6.99
N GLU A 205 26.35 -14.79 6.69
CA GLU A 205 25.20 -15.67 6.39
C GLU A 205 24.51 -15.48 5.01
N GLY A 206 25.20 -14.90 4.03
CA GLY A 206 24.64 -14.77 2.68
C GLY A 206 25.68 -15.00 1.59
N LYS A 207 25.41 -15.94 0.67
CA LYS A 207 26.14 -15.99 -0.61
C LYS A 207 25.85 -14.68 -1.34
N ALA A 208 26.86 -13.81 -1.38
CA ALA A 208 26.86 -12.67 -2.28
C ALA A 208 26.59 -13.19 -3.70
N GLY A 209 25.43 -12.84 -4.25
CA GLY A 209 25.29 -12.77 -5.69
C GLY A 209 26.42 -11.89 -6.22
N VAL A 210 27.04 -12.34 -7.30
CA VAL A 210 28.10 -11.70 -8.06
C VAL A 210 28.10 -10.17 -7.90
N GLU A 211 29.21 -9.63 -7.36
CA GLU A 211 29.51 -8.20 -7.24
C GLU A 211 28.43 -7.31 -6.59
N GLY A 212 28.41 -7.25 -5.25
CA GLY A 212 28.06 -6.02 -4.53
C GLY A 212 26.64 -5.48 -4.68
N LYS A 213 25.66 -6.30 -5.08
CA LYS A 213 24.26 -5.86 -5.21
C LYS A 213 23.28 -6.88 -4.65
N TYR A 214 22.45 -6.43 -3.71
CA TYR A 214 21.27 -7.15 -3.18
C TYR A 214 20.14 -7.26 -4.22
N GLU A 215 20.44 -7.58 -5.48
CA GLU A 215 19.51 -7.62 -6.63
C GLU A 215 18.43 -8.72 -6.53
N GLY A 216 18.29 -9.39 -5.37
CA GLY A 216 17.39 -10.53 -5.18
C GLY A 216 16.34 -10.41 -4.07
N ARG A 217 16.25 -9.28 -3.34
CA ARG A 217 15.29 -9.12 -2.21
C ARG A 217 14.37 -7.90 -2.31
N ASP A 218 14.25 -7.32 -3.50
CA ASP A 218 13.33 -6.21 -3.73
C ASP A 218 11.90 -6.61 -3.36
N PHE A 219 11.21 -5.68 -2.71
CA PHE A 219 9.79 -5.71 -2.48
C PHE A 219 9.05 -5.03 -3.65
N LYS A 220 8.07 -5.73 -4.23
CA LYS A 220 7.22 -5.20 -5.31
C LYS A 220 5.79 -5.01 -4.83
N GLY A 221 5.15 -3.92 -5.24
CA GLY A 221 3.71 -3.74 -5.03
C GLY A 221 2.90 -4.46 -6.11
N ALA A 222 1.91 -5.25 -5.74
CA ALA A 222 1.00 -5.87 -6.68
C ALA A 222 -0.21 -4.97 -6.94
N ALA A 223 -0.32 -4.43 -8.15
CA ALA A 223 -1.37 -3.50 -8.55
C ALA A 223 -2.33 -4.13 -9.57
N ALA A 224 -3.56 -3.62 -9.65
CA ALA A 224 -4.52 -4.03 -10.66
C ALA A 224 -4.03 -3.67 -12.07
N SER A 225 -4.33 -4.51 -13.06
CA SER A 225 -3.90 -4.32 -14.47
C SER A 225 -4.29 -2.97 -15.05
N ALA A 226 -5.44 -2.41 -14.61
CA ALA A 226 -5.90 -1.09 -15.03
C ALA A 226 -4.92 0.02 -14.66
N VAL A 227 -4.23 -0.07 -13.51
CA VAL A 227 -3.23 0.92 -13.08
C VAL A 227 -2.15 1.09 -14.14
N PHE A 228 -1.70 0.01 -14.79
CA PHE A 228 -0.64 0.05 -15.79
C PHE A 228 -1.02 0.73 -17.11
N ARG A 229 -2.31 1.00 -17.35
CA ARG A 229 -2.82 1.48 -18.64
C ARG A 229 -3.64 2.76 -18.55
N THR A 230 -3.91 3.26 -17.34
CA THR A 230 -4.67 4.49 -17.17
C THR A 230 -3.72 5.69 -17.19
N PRO A 231 -3.93 6.70 -18.06
CA PRO A 231 -3.17 7.95 -18.07
C PRO A 231 -3.14 8.60 -16.68
N GLY A 232 -1.97 9.06 -16.25
CA GLY A 232 -1.77 9.54 -14.88
C GLY A 232 -1.52 8.39 -13.90
N LEU A 233 -2.51 7.53 -13.67
CA LEU A 233 -2.45 6.53 -12.60
C LEU A 233 -1.27 5.54 -12.75
N ARG A 234 -0.87 5.23 -13.99
CA ARG A 234 0.28 4.36 -14.28
C ARG A 234 1.61 4.87 -13.74
N TYR A 235 1.76 6.16 -13.46
CA TYR A 235 3.02 6.66 -12.91
C TYR A 235 3.28 6.16 -11.47
N PHE A 236 2.26 5.69 -10.74
CA PHE A 236 2.48 4.97 -9.48
C PHE A 236 3.30 3.69 -9.66
N THR A 237 3.29 3.07 -10.85
CA THR A 237 4.05 1.83 -11.07
C THR A 237 5.56 2.06 -11.10
N LEU A 238 6.00 3.32 -11.25
CA LEU A 238 7.41 3.69 -11.12
C LEU A 238 7.98 3.36 -9.74
N ALA A 239 7.14 3.29 -8.71
CA ALA A 239 7.54 2.86 -7.36
C ALA A 239 7.91 1.37 -7.26
N GLY A 240 7.79 0.59 -8.34
CA GLY A 240 8.16 -0.83 -8.37
C GLY A 240 6.95 -1.76 -8.27
N CYS A 241 5.96 -1.55 -9.14
CA CYS A 241 4.77 -2.38 -9.16
C CYS A 241 4.82 -3.51 -10.21
N ILE A 242 4.17 -4.62 -9.89
CA ILE A 242 3.85 -5.72 -10.81
C ILE A 242 2.34 -5.91 -10.90
N ASP A 243 1.86 -6.60 -11.94
CA ASP A 243 0.46 -6.99 -12.03
C ASP A 243 0.09 -7.99 -10.93
N VAL A 244 -1.07 -7.81 -10.30
CA VAL A 244 -1.54 -8.63 -9.17
C VAL A 244 -2.00 -10.03 -9.56
N SER A 245 -2.01 -10.37 -10.85
CA SER A 245 -2.39 -11.72 -11.29
C SER A 245 -1.52 -12.79 -10.63
N ALA A 246 -2.14 -13.93 -10.31
CA ALA A 246 -1.44 -15.04 -9.67
C ALA A 246 -0.21 -15.50 -10.46
N ARG A 247 -0.21 -15.34 -11.80
CA ARG A 247 0.93 -15.65 -12.66
C ARG A 247 2.13 -14.76 -12.37
N GLU A 248 1.95 -13.45 -12.38
CA GLU A 248 3.06 -12.50 -12.18
C GLU A 248 3.55 -12.53 -10.73
N VAL A 249 2.67 -12.67 -9.74
CA VAL A 249 3.08 -12.84 -8.34
C VAL A 249 3.87 -14.15 -8.16
N THR A 250 3.40 -15.28 -8.72
CA THR A 250 4.13 -16.56 -8.66
C THR A 250 5.52 -16.43 -9.30
N LYS A 251 5.60 -15.76 -10.45
CA LYS A 251 6.86 -15.51 -11.15
C LYS A 251 7.81 -14.59 -10.39
N ALA A 252 7.28 -13.61 -9.65
CA ALA A 252 8.09 -12.71 -8.83
C ALA A 252 8.67 -13.46 -7.63
N VAL A 253 7.85 -14.18 -6.88
CA VAL A 253 8.33 -14.93 -5.70
C VAL A 253 9.27 -16.07 -6.10
N SER A 254 9.08 -16.73 -7.25
CA SER A 254 10.02 -17.74 -7.76
C SER A 254 11.39 -17.17 -8.13
N LYS A 255 11.51 -15.85 -8.29
CA LYS A 255 12.76 -15.13 -8.52
C LYS A 255 13.37 -14.55 -7.23
N GLY A 256 12.79 -14.87 -6.06
CA GLY A 256 13.22 -14.34 -4.77
C GLY A 256 12.63 -12.97 -4.42
N LEU A 257 11.74 -12.41 -5.22
CA LEU A 257 11.17 -11.08 -4.96
C LEU A 257 9.99 -11.18 -3.98
N SER A 258 10.03 -10.36 -2.94
CA SER A 258 8.90 -10.22 -2.01
C SER A 258 7.81 -9.37 -2.63
N VAL A 259 6.54 -9.66 -2.33
CA VAL A 259 5.40 -8.99 -2.99
C VAL A 259 4.37 -8.52 -1.97
N GLY A 260 4.01 -7.24 -2.00
CA GLY A 260 2.92 -6.67 -1.24
C GLY A 260 1.60 -6.70 -2.00
N ILE A 261 0.53 -7.21 -1.38
CA ILE A 261 -0.81 -7.26 -1.95
C ILE A 261 -1.79 -6.60 -0.98
N VAL A 262 -2.64 -5.71 -1.49
CA VAL A 262 -3.77 -5.16 -0.73
C VAL A 262 -4.94 -6.14 -0.79
N VAL A 263 -5.23 -6.79 0.33
CA VAL A 263 -5.95 -8.09 0.34
C VAL A 263 -7.47 -7.97 0.23
N ASP A 264 -8.04 -6.89 0.74
CA ASP A 264 -9.46 -6.55 0.65
C ASP A 264 -9.83 -5.98 -0.73
N GLY A 265 -8.86 -5.41 -1.45
CA GLY A 265 -8.97 -4.96 -2.83
C GLY A 265 -10.16 -4.02 -3.07
N ILE A 266 -10.79 -4.13 -4.24
CA ILE A 266 -11.96 -3.29 -4.59
C ILE A 266 -13.15 -3.44 -3.62
N ALA A 267 -13.28 -4.59 -2.94
CA ALA A 267 -14.34 -4.75 -1.93
C ALA A 267 -14.06 -3.93 -0.67
N GLY A 268 -12.79 -3.68 -0.36
CA GLY A 268 -12.35 -2.74 0.67
C GLY A 268 -12.89 -1.34 0.38
N ILE A 269 -12.62 -0.81 -0.82
CA ILE A 269 -13.06 0.54 -1.27
C ILE A 269 -14.53 0.83 -0.91
N PHE A 270 -15.44 -0.10 -1.22
CA PHE A 270 -16.90 0.11 -1.02
C PHE A 270 -17.40 -0.21 0.39
N ARG A 271 -16.58 -0.87 1.23
CA ARG A 271 -16.93 -1.22 2.61
C ARG A 271 -16.32 -0.29 3.64
N SER A 272 -15.21 0.36 3.31
CA SER A 272 -14.50 1.29 4.19
C SER A 272 -15.29 2.55 4.55
N ASN A 273 -16.37 2.90 3.84
CA ASN A 273 -17.18 4.11 4.13
C ASN A 273 -18.44 3.84 4.98
N ARG A 274 -18.50 2.71 5.70
CA ARG A 274 -19.72 2.31 6.42
C ARG A 274 -19.56 2.45 7.93
N GLY A 275 -19.58 3.71 8.41
CA GLY A 275 -19.74 4.05 9.83
C GLY A 275 -18.43 4.42 10.54
N ASP A 276 -18.49 4.44 11.88
CA ASP A 276 -17.40 4.84 12.79
C ASP A 276 -16.31 3.77 12.96
N GLU A 277 -16.38 2.67 12.19
CA GLU A 277 -15.50 1.51 12.32
C GLU A 277 -14.69 1.23 11.05
N GLU A 278 -13.42 0.89 11.21
CA GLU A 278 -12.54 0.49 10.10
C GLU A 278 -12.85 -0.95 9.65
N VAL A 279 -13.19 -1.14 8.38
CA VAL A 279 -13.65 -2.43 7.83
C VAL A 279 -12.67 -3.01 6.82
N VAL A 280 -12.23 -4.25 7.06
CA VAL A 280 -11.37 -5.01 6.14
C VAL A 280 -12.14 -6.17 5.47
N ALA A 281 -12.23 -6.15 4.14
CA ALA A 281 -13.08 -7.07 3.37
C ALA A 281 -12.42 -8.41 2.99
N ILE A 282 -11.95 -9.19 3.97
CA ILE A 282 -11.15 -10.42 3.72
C ILE A 282 -11.84 -11.76 3.99
N ARG A 283 -12.98 -11.78 4.69
CA ARG A 283 -13.64 -13.02 5.20
C ARG A 283 -13.78 -14.16 4.18
N HIS A 284 -14.10 -13.82 2.93
CA HIS A 284 -14.31 -14.81 1.86
C HIS A 284 -13.16 -14.85 0.84
N ARG A 285 -12.10 -14.07 1.03
CA ARG A 285 -10.98 -13.93 0.10
C ARG A 285 -9.85 -14.91 0.41
N LYS A 286 -10.01 -16.15 -0.06
CA LYS A 286 -9.00 -17.22 0.14
C LYS A 286 -7.88 -17.24 -0.89
N GLY A 287 -7.92 -16.38 -1.91
CA GLY A 287 -6.99 -16.41 -3.04
C GLY A 287 -5.53 -16.24 -2.63
N LEU A 288 -5.26 -15.32 -1.70
CA LEU A 288 -3.92 -15.09 -1.19
C LEU A 288 -3.37 -16.30 -0.41
N ALA A 289 -4.16 -16.85 0.51
CA ALA A 289 -3.77 -18.05 1.26
C ALA A 289 -3.52 -19.24 0.32
N LYS A 290 -4.36 -19.44 -0.70
CA LYS A 290 -4.14 -20.48 -1.72
C LYS A 290 -2.85 -20.24 -2.51
N LEU A 291 -2.54 -18.99 -2.83
CA LEU A 291 -1.30 -18.64 -3.53
C LEU A 291 -0.08 -18.96 -2.67
N ALA A 292 -0.06 -18.50 -1.43
CA ALA A 292 1.02 -18.76 -0.47
C ALA A 292 1.26 -20.25 -0.25
N LEU A 293 0.18 -21.03 -0.05
CA LEU A 293 0.28 -22.50 0.09
C LEU A 293 0.86 -23.17 -1.17
N ARG A 294 0.49 -22.68 -2.36
CA ARG A 294 0.98 -23.23 -3.63
C ARG A 294 2.44 -22.90 -3.89
N THR A 295 2.89 -21.70 -3.52
CA THR A 295 4.27 -21.26 -3.74
C THR A 295 5.20 -21.60 -2.58
N GLY A 296 4.66 -22.08 -1.45
CA GLY A 296 5.43 -22.30 -0.21
C GLY A 296 5.95 -20.99 0.38
N THR A 297 5.35 -19.84 0.02
CA THR A 297 5.84 -18.51 0.42
C THR A 297 5.11 -18.04 1.68
N PRO A 298 5.82 -17.62 2.73
CA PRO A 298 5.20 -17.13 3.96
C PRO A 298 4.36 -15.86 3.73
N LEU A 299 3.30 -15.72 4.51
CA LEU A 299 2.48 -14.50 4.56
C LEU A 299 2.93 -13.64 5.73
N VAL A 300 3.13 -12.35 5.45
CA VAL A 300 3.38 -11.32 6.48
C VAL A 300 2.16 -10.42 6.53
N ALA A 301 1.42 -10.45 7.63
CA ALA A 301 0.27 -9.56 7.81
C ALA A 301 0.75 -8.13 8.06
N ALA A 302 0.13 -7.17 7.40
CA ALA A 302 0.38 -5.75 7.58
C ALA A 302 -0.94 -4.98 7.67
N TYR A 303 -0.96 -3.98 8.54
CA TYR A 303 -2.10 -3.10 8.71
C TYR A 303 -1.72 -1.65 8.38
N SER A 304 -2.60 -0.96 7.66
CA SER A 304 -2.37 0.37 7.11
C SER A 304 -3.38 1.35 7.68
N VAL A 305 -3.02 2.02 8.77
CA VAL A 305 -3.87 3.03 9.41
C VAL A 305 -3.96 4.29 8.54
N GLY A 306 -5.15 4.89 8.47
CA GLY A 306 -5.41 6.18 7.82
C GLY A 306 -5.88 6.08 6.36
N ASN A 307 -5.67 4.96 5.67
CA ASN A 307 -6.11 4.78 4.27
C ASN A 307 -7.62 5.04 4.06
N THR A 308 -8.44 4.71 5.07
CA THR A 308 -9.90 4.88 5.03
C THR A 308 -10.37 6.29 5.37
N GLU A 309 -9.49 7.14 5.90
CA GLU A 309 -9.81 8.51 6.34
C GLU A 309 -9.41 9.55 5.30
N VAL A 310 -8.48 9.24 4.39
CA VAL A 310 -8.00 10.20 3.39
C VAL A 310 -9.06 10.56 2.34
N PHE A 311 -9.92 9.61 1.97
CA PHE A 311 -10.98 9.82 0.99
C PHE A 311 -12.23 9.02 1.32
N THR A 312 -13.37 9.56 0.94
CA THR A 312 -14.67 8.90 1.07
C THR A 312 -15.14 8.42 -0.28
N ALA A 313 -15.41 7.12 -0.44
CA ALA A 313 -16.14 6.66 -1.62
C ALA A 313 -17.63 6.95 -1.43
N GLY A 314 -18.14 7.92 -2.17
CA GLY A 314 -19.57 8.07 -2.38
C GLY A 314 -20.13 6.83 -3.05
N VAL A 315 -21.20 6.29 -2.50
CA VAL A 315 -21.94 5.16 -3.07
C VAL A 315 -23.32 5.69 -3.42
N ASP A 316 -23.74 5.56 -4.69
CA ASP A 316 -25.11 5.93 -5.06
C ASP A 316 -26.10 5.10 -4.21
N PRO A 317 -26.99 5.75 -3.42
CA PRO A 317 -28.01 5.07 -2.63
C PRO A 317 -28.95 4.19 -3.45
N ARG A 318 -29.04 4.43 -4.77
CA ARG A 318 -29.89 3.67 -5.70
C ARG A 318 -29.18 2.49 -6.37
N GLY A 319 -27.92 2.22 -6.00
CA GLY A 319 -27.17 1.06 -6.47
C GLY A 319 -26.55 1.21 -7.87
N GLY A 320 -26.52 2.42 -8.45
CA GLY A 320 -26.06 2.66 -9.82
C GLY A 320 -24.55 2.83 -10.02
N GLY A 321 -23.76 2.94 -8.96
CA GLY A 321 -22.29 3.11 -9.04
C GLY A 321 -21.78 4.20 -8.09
N GLY A 322 -20.62 3.97 -7.49
CA GLY A 322 -20.03 4.92 -6.54
C GLY A 322 -19.17 6.01 -7.19
N TRP A 323 -19.15 7.21 -6.60
CA TRP A 323 -18.34 8.37 -6.97
C TRP A 323 -17.41 8.74 -5.81
N VAL A 324 -16.16 9.12 -6.04
CA VAL A 324 -15.22 9.50 -4.97
C VAL A 324 -15.42 10.97 -4.55
N HIS A 325 -15.46 11.25 -3.25
CA HIS A 325 -15.38 12.59 -2.67
C HIS A 325 -14.18 12.69 -1.72
N MET A 326 -13.50 13.84 -1.71
CA MET A 326 -12.44 14.12 -0.73
C MET A 326 -13.07 14.30 0.66
N GLY A 327 -12.52 13.62 1.67
CA GLY A 327 -12.88 13.87 3.05
C GLY A 327 -12.42 15.27 3.45
N GLY A 328 -13.25 15.98 4.20
CA GLY A 328 -12.93 17.29 4.78
C GLY A 328 -12.36 17.16 6.18
#